data_AF-A0A259P901-F1
#
_entry.id   AF-A0A259P901-F1
#
_cell.length_a   1.000
_cell.length_b   1.000
_cell.length_c   1.000
_cell.angle_alpha   90.00
_cell.angle_beta   90.00
_cell.angle_gamma   90.00
#
_symmetry.space_group_name_H-M   'P 1'
#
loop_
_entity.id
_entity.type
_entity.pdbx_description
1 polymer ?
#
loop_
_entity_poly.entity_id
_entity_poly.type
_entity_poly.pdbx_seq_one_letter_code
_entity_poly.pdbx_strand_id
1 'polypeptide(L)'
;MTFSKPSALLSSSVKSISGIVSNLQNELLEYVNPEKPTHDHSSVYYQRFYISSFHLGDQAIEAKFSSPMKIGDGDSVTVSGYQTKTAFQVLAYRNQTQQVAGSENWVMLILGALFFLAVAIGLLNSELVSEGALIPKLFLSGFVLVATYMAYRALLIREAIGLLQP
;
A
#
# COMPACT_ATOMS: atom_id res chain seq x y z
N MET A 1 27.19 -3.99 -8.67
CA MET A 1 25.82 -4.27 -9.15
C MET A 1 24.94 -3.12 -8.72
N THR A 2 24.47 -2.30 -9.65
CA THR A 2 23.57 -1.17 -9.35
C THR A 2 22.18 -1.76 -9.13
N PHE A 3 21.70 -1.78 -7.89
CA PHE A 3 20.32 -2.18 -7.61
C PHE A 3 19.39 -1.11 -8.20
N SER A 4 18.66 -1.47 -9.25
CA SER A 4 17.63 -0.60 -9.84
C SER A 4 16.60 -0.24 -8.77
N LYS A 5 16.27 1.06 -8.64
CA LYS A 5 15.24 1.50 -7.72
C LYS A 5 13.89 0.85 -8.11
N PRO A 6 13.10 0.36 -7.14
CA PRO A 6 11.78 -0.22 -7.41
C PRO A 6 10.88 0.73 -8.23
N SER A 7 10.98 2.04 -7.95
CA SER A 7 10.30 3.10 -8.69
C SER A 7 10.65 3.21 -10.18
N ALA A 8 11.72 2.56 -10.67
CA ALA A 8 12.06 2.53 -12.09
C ALA A 8 11.05 1.75 -12.96
N LEU A 9 10.19 0.93 -12.34
CA LEU A 9 9.08 0.23 -13.03
C LEU A 9 7.80 1.06 -13.11
N LEU A 10 7.72 2.20 -12.40
CA LEU A 10 6.62 3.15 -12.54
C LEU A 10 6.90 4.11 -13.70
N SER A 11 5.82 4.64 -14.30
CA SER A 11 5.94 5.83 -15.15
C SER A 11 6.29 7.09 -14.35
N SER A 12 6.21 7.04 -13.01
CA SER A 12 6.49 8.15 -12.09
C SER A 12 7.35 7.69 -10.92
N SER A 13 8.46 8.39 -10.66
CA SER A 13 9.33 8.09 -9.53
C SER A 13 8.65 8.40 -8.19
N VAL A 14 9.00 7.65 -7.14
CA VAL A 14 8.61 7.97 -5.78
C VAL A 14 9.36 9.24 -5.35
N LYS A 15 8.62 10.22 -4.81
CA LYS A 15 9.14 11.51 -4.36
C LYS A 15 8.65 11.84 -2.96
N SER A 16 9.37 12.71 -2.26
CA SER A 16 8.93 13.31 -1.01
C SER A 16 8.47 14.75 -1.23
N ILE A 17 7.40 15.14 -0.54
CA ILE A 17 6.82 16.49 -0.54
C ILE A 17 6.68 16.91 0.92
N SER A 18 7.17 18.09 1.25
CA SER A 18 7.06 18.68 2.58
C SER A 18 6.25 19.96 2.52
N GLY A 19 5.42 20.19 3.52
CA GLY A 19 4.63 21.42 3.61
C GLY A 19 3.89 21.54 4.94
N ILE A 20 3.09 22.59 5.02
CA ILE A 20 2.10 22.77 6.08
C ILE A 20 0.77 22.22 5.57
N VAL A 21 0.13 21.37 6.38
CA VAL A 21 -1.18 20.80 6.07
C VAL A 21 -2.22 21.92 6.07
N SER A 22 -3.03 21.97 5.02
CA SER A 22 -4.18 22.86 4.93
C SER A 22 -5.35 22.15 4.24
N ASN A 23 -6.57 22.57 4.56
CA ASN A 23 -7.81 22.02 4.02
C ASN A 23 -7.89 20.49 4.22
N LEU A 24 -7.60 20.04 5.44
CA LEU A 24 -7.67 18.63 5.79
C LEU A 24 -9.12 18.14 5.81
N GLN A 25 -9.40 17.14 4.97
CA GLN A 25 -10.66 16.42 4.91
C GLN A 25 -10.39 14.94 5.16
N ASN A 26 -11.19 14.32 6.02
CA ASN A 26 -11.08 12.92 6.34
C ASN A 26 -12.37 12.20 5.96
N GLU A 27 -12.23 11.12 5.20
CA GLU A 27 -13.31 10.25 4.78
C GLU A 27 -13.05 8.83 5.29
N LEU A 28 -14.12 8.13 5.65
CA LEU A 28 -14.09 6.74 6.05
C LEU A 28 -14.85 5.91 5.01
N LEU A 29 -14.15 5.05 4.30
CA LEU A 29 -14.76 4.01 3.49
C LEU A 29 -14.87 2.74 4.33
N GLU A 30 -16.10 2.31 4.59
CA GLU A 30 -16.40 1.10 5.34
C GLU A 30 -17.07 0.08 4.41
N TYR A 31 -16.43 -1.08 4.23
CA TYR A 31 -17.01 -2.23 3.54
C TYR A 31 -17.51 -3.23 4.57
N VAL A 32 -18.78 -3.61 4.45
CA VAL A 32 -19.42 -4.58 5.33
C VAL A 32 -19.34 -5.95 4.67
N ASN A 33 -18.83 -6.95 5.40
CA ASN A 33 -18.88 -8.33 4.96
C ASN A 33 -20.36 -8.75 4.80
N PRO A 34 -20.81 -9.21 3.61
CA PRO A 34 -22.19 -9.63 3.39
C PRO A 34 -22.63 -10.81 4.25
N GLU A 35 -21.69 -11.61 4.78
CA GLU A 35 -21.95 -12.73 5.70
C GLU A 35 -22.12 -12.29 7.16
N LYS A 36 -22.11 -10.98 7.44
CA LYS A 36 -22.28 -10.43 8.77
C LYS A 36 -23.64 -10.86 9.38
N PRO A 37 -23.65 -11.50 10.57
CA PRO A 37 -24.88 -11.79 11.29
C PRO A 37 -25.66 -10.50 11.63
N THR A 38 -26.99 -10.55 11.57
CA THR A 38 -27.87 -9.37 11.78
C THR A 38 -27.76 -8.73 13.15
N HIS A 39 -27.32 -9.48 14.16
CA HIS A 39 -27.23 -9.04 15.56
C HIS A 39 -25.80 -8.91 16.08
N ASP A 40 -24.80 -9.18 15.23
CA ASP A 40 -23.40 -9.04 15.63
C ASP A 40 -22.84 -7.71 15.11
N HIS A 41 -22.46 -6.81 16.02
CA HIS A 41 -21.91 -5.50 15.69
C HIS A 41 -20.37 -5.45 15.82
N SER A 42 -19.72 -6.61 15.89
CA SER A 42 -18.27 -6.70 16.00
C SER A 42 -17.56 -6.03 14.83
N SER A 43 -16.46 -5.33 15.13
CA SER A 43 -15.63 -4.64 14.13
C SER A 43 -14.98 -5.59 13.12
N VAL A 44 -14.97 -6.90 13.40
CA VAL A 44 -14.41 -7.95 12.54
C VAL A 44 -15.11 -8.04 11.18
N TYR A 45 -16.38 -7.63 11.10
CA TYR A 45 -17.16 -7.64 9.86
C TYR A 45 -16.98 -6.41 8.97
N TYR A 46 -16.12 -5.47 9.40
CA TYR A 46 -15.94 -4.18 8.76
C TYR A 46 -14.51 -4.01 8.30
N GLN A 47 -14.34 -3.83 6.99
CA GLN A 47 -13.06 -3.41 6.43
C GLN A 47 -13.09 -1.91 6.21
N ARG A 48 -12.24 -1.19 6.95
CA ARG A 48 -12.18 0.27 6.96
C ARG A 48 -10.95 0.77 6.22
N PHE A 49 -11.16 1.76 5.36
CA PHE A 49 -10.10 2.55 4.76
C PHE A 49 -10.31 4.01 5.15
N TYR A 50 -9.26 4.61 5.71
CA TYR A 50 -9.25 6.02 6.06
C TYR A 50 -8.60 6.76 4.91
N ILE A 51 -9.36 7.66 4.29
CA ILE A 51 -8.89 8.55 3.24
C ILE A 51 -8.71 9.92 3.86
N SER A 52 -7.52 10.49 3.72
CA SER A 52 -7.20 11.85 4.12
C SER A 52 -6.81 12.64 2.87
N SER A 53 -7.57 13.69 2.58
CA SER A 53 -7.37 14.61 1.47
C SER A 53 -6.98 15.96 2.02
N PHE A 54 -5.84 16.50 1.60
CA PHE A 54 -5.32 17.76 2.14
C PHE A 54 -4.34 18.41 1.15
N HIS A 55 -3.99 19.66 1.40
CA HIS A 55 -3.00 20.38 0.61
C HIS A 55 -1.68 20.52 1.37
N LEU A 56 -0.57 20.38 0.63
CA LEU A 56 0.77 20.77 1.06
C LEU A 56 1.27 21.86 0.11
N GLY A 57 1.12 23.12 0.50
CA GLY A 57 1.30 24.25 -0.42
C GLY A 57 0.29 24.19 -1.57
N ASP A 58 0.78 24.20 -2.82
CA ASP A 58 -0.07 24.14 -4.02
C ASP A 58 -0.38 22.70 -4.48
N GLN A 59 0.02 21.67 -3.73
CA GLN A 59 -0.16 20.28 -4.12
C GLN A 59 -1.30 19.62 -3.36
N ALA A 60 -2.27 19.09 -4.10
CA ALA A 60 -3.33 18.24 -3.57
C ALA A 60 -2.79 16.83 -3.29
N ILE A 61 -2.96 16.39 -2.05
CA ILE A 61 -2.50 15.12 -1.52
C ILE A 61 -3.70 14.26 -1.18
N GLU A 62 -3.67 13.00 -1.61
CA GLU A 62 -4.65 12.00 -1.20
C GLU A 62 -3.90 10.81 -0.59
N ALA A 63 -4.27 10.48 0.64
CA ALA A 63 -3.67 9.42 1.40
C ALA A 63 -4.73 8.40 1.79
N LYS A 64 -4.50 7.14 1.47
CA LYS A 64 -5.39 6.04 1.83
C LYS A 64 -4.63 5.05 2.71
N PHE A 65 -5.08 4.89 3.94
CA PHE A 65 -4.45 4.00 4.92
C PHE A 65 -5.49 3.08 5.59
N SER A 66 -5.02 1.96 6.14
CA SER A 66 -5.84 1.04 6.96
C SER A 66 -6.07 1.54 8.39
N SER A 67 -5.39 2.62 8.78
CA SER A 67 -5.53 3.32 10.06
C SER A 67 -5.57 4.82 9.82
N PRO A 68 -6.26 5.61 10.65
CA PRO A 68 -6.34 7.05 10.47
C PRO A 68 -4.95 7.68 10.52
N MET A 69 -4.69 8.65 9.65
CA MET A 69 -3.47 9.47 9.73
C MET A 69 -3.52 10.35 10.98
N LYS A 70 -2.35 10.53 11.62
CA LYS A 70 -2.18 11.45 12.74
C LYS A 70 -1.63 12.78 12.22
N ILE A 71 -2.51 13.56 11.62
CA ILE A 71 -2.23 14.89 11.06
C ILE A 71 -3.38 15.85 11.41
N GLY A 72 -3.08 17.13 11.57
CA GLY A 72 -4.05 18.21 11.71
C GLY A 72 -3.70 19.41 10.82
N ASP A 73 -4.67 20.30 10.58
CA ASP A 73 -4.41 21.56 9.90
C ASP A 73 -3.35 22.38 10.65
N GLY A 74 -2.38 22.93 9.91
CA GLY A 74 -1.24 23.65 10.47
C GLY A 74 -0.04 22.77 10.84
N ASP A 75 -0.16 21.44 10.77
CA ASP A 75 0.99 20.56 11.03
C ASP A 75 2.03 20.65 9.91
N SER A 76 3.31 20.63 10.29
CA SER A 76 4.39 20.40 9.33
C SER A 76 4.49 18.90 9.06
N VAL A 77 4.28 18.52 7.80
CA VAL A 77 4.24 17.12 7.36
C VAL A 77 5.11 16.94 6.13
N THR A 78 5.86 15.84 6.09
CA THR A 78 6.45 15.29 4.86
C THR A 78 5.73 14.01 4.48
N VAL A 79 5.25 13.96 3.24
CA VAL A 79 4.68 12.75 2.63
C VAL A 79 5.63 12.19 1.58
N SER A 80 5.60 10.89 1.36
CA SER A 80 6.33 10.22 0.29
C SER A 80 5.41 9.26 -0.46
N GLY A 81 5.51 9.28 -1.78
CA GLY A 81 4.54 8.65 -2.64
C GLY A 81 4.83 8.89 -4.12
N TYR A 82 3.85 8.65 -4.98
CA TYR A 82 4.00 8.85 -6.43
C TYR A 82 2.80 9.61 -6.99
N GLN A 83 3.07 10.39 -8.04
CA GLN A 83 2.02 11.12 -8.75
C GLN A 83 1.20 10.14 -9.58
N THR A 84 -0.13 10.15 -9.39
CA THR A 84 -1.10 9.53 -10.29
C THR A 84 -1.71 10.60 -11.21
N LYS A 85 -2.59 10.20 -12.14
CA LYS A 85 -3.26 11.15 -13.04
C LYS A 85 -4.11 12.20 -12.32
N THR A 86 -4.62 11.87 -11.13
CA THR A 86 -5.59 12.69 -10.39
C THR A 86 -5.02 13.31 -9.11
N ALA A 87 -4.20 12.57 -8.37
CA ALA A 87 -3.67 13.03 -7.09
C ALA A 87 -2.28 12.44 -6.79
N PHE A 88 -1.59 13.03 -5.82
CA PHE A 88 -0.38 12.44 -5.26
C PHE A 88 -0.76 11.34 -4.26
N GLN A 89 -0.50 10.08 -4.61
CA GLN A 89 -0.82 8.92 -3.77
C GLN A 89 0.26 8.74 -2.71
N VAL A 90 -0.11 8.91 -1.44
CA VAL A 90 0.82 8.76 -0.31
C VAL A 90 1.02 7.29 0.03
N LEU A 91 2.29 6.88 0.19
CA LEU A 91 2.70 5.56 0.68
C LEU A 91 3.20 5.59 2.13
N ALA A 92 3.82 6.70 2.51
CA ALA A 92 4.30 6.94 3.86
C ALA A 92 4.26 8.44 4.18
N TYR A 93 4.15 8.78 5.46
CA TYR A 93 4.19 10.16 5.94
C TYR A 93 4.95 10.26 7.27
N ARG A 94 5.43 11.47 7.53
CA ARG A 94 6.01 11.89 8.80
C ARG A 94 5.42 13.23 9.16
N ASN A 95 4.83 13.32 10.35
CA ASN A 95 4.38 14.56 10.94
C ASN A 95 5.48 15.05 11.90
N GLN A 96 6.13 16.15 11.53
CA GLN A 96 7.19 16.76 12.33
C GLN A 96 6.63 17.40 13.61
N THR A 97 5.43 17.99 13.56
CA THR A 97 4.81 18.64 14.71
C THR A 97 4.50 17.64 15.83
N GLN A 98 3.89 16.50 15.47
CA GLN A 98 3.46 15.48 16.42
C GLN A 98 4.51 14.37 16.64
N GLN A 99 5.65 14.43 15.95
CA GLN A 99 6.72 13.41 15.98
C GLN A 99 6.25 11.97 15.70
N VAL A 100 5.25 11.83 14.83
CA VAL A 100 4.70 10.53 14.42
C VAL A 100 5.00 10.25 12.95
N ALA A 101 5.28 9.00 12.63
CA ALA A 101 5.39 8.53 11.27
C ALA A 101 4.40 7.39 11.04
N GLY A 102 3.91 7.28 9.81
CA GLY A 102 3.01 6.21 9.42
C GLY A 102 3.28 5.77 7.99
N SER A 103 3.12 4.47 7.76
CA SER A 103 3.21 3.87 6.45
C SER A 103 2.28 2.66 6.40
N GLU A 104 1.97 2.20 5.20
CA GLU A 104 1.38 0.86 5.08
C GLU A 104 2.36 -0.22 5.59
N ASN A 105 1.81 -1.36 6.00
CA ASN A 105 2.60 -2.48 6.54
C ASN A 105 3.28 -3.28 5.42
N TRP A 106 4.43 -2.78 4.98
CA TRP A 106 5.25 -3.42 3.94
C TRP A 106 5.74 -4.82 4.34
N VAL A 107 5.94 -5.09 5.65
CA VAL A 107 6.36 -6.41 6.14
C VAL A 107 5.29 -7.45 5.84
N MET A 108 4.02 -7.12 6.09
CA MET A 108 2.93 -8.04 5.79
C MET A 108 2.80 -8.34 4.29
N LEU A 109 3.11 -7.36 3.44
CA LEU A 109 3.15 -7.56 1.99
C LEU A 109 4.29 -8.50 1.57
N ILE A 110 5.49 -8.39 2.17
CA ILE A 110 6.59 -9.32 1.90
C ILE A 110 6.24 -10.73 2.36
N LEU A 111 5.69 -10.88 3.57
CA LEU A 111 5.28 -12.19 4.09
C LEU A 111 4.23 -12.84 3.18
N GLY A 112 3.23 -12.06 2.73
CA GLY A 112 2.25 -12.53 1.76
C GLY A 112 2.87 -12.91 0.41
N ALA A 113 3.81 -12.11 -0.10
CA ALA A 113 4.51 -12.42 -1.34
C ALA A 113 5.31 -13.73 -1.25
N LEU A 114 6.01 -13.96 -0.13
CA LEU A 114 6.75 -15.20 0.13
C LEU A 114 5.80 -16.40 0.23
N PHE A 115 4.65 -16.24 0.87
CA PHE A 115 3.63 -17.29 0.96
C PHE A 115 3.12 -17.70 -0.42
N PHE A 116 2.70 -16.75 -1.25
CA PHE A 116 2.22 -17.04 -2.61
C PHE A 116 3.31 -17.62 -3.49
N LEU A 117 4.56 -17.18 -3.33
CA LEU A 117 5.70 -17.76 -4.04
C LEU A 117 5.96 -19.21 -3.63
N ALA A 118 5.86 -19.53 -2.33
CA ALA A 118 6.00 -20.90 -1.84
C ALA A 118 4.91 -21.82 -2.41
N VAL A 119 3.65 -21.36 -2.45
CA VAL A 119 2.53 -22.07 -3.09
C VAL A 119 2.80 -22.29 -4.58
N ALA A 120 3.27 -21.25 -5.29
CA ALA A 120 3.61 -21.34 -6.71
C ALA A 120 4.72 -22.38 -6.97
N ILE A 121 5.77 -22.40 -6.14
CA ILE A 121 6.84 -23.40 -6.23
C ILE A 121 6.29 -24.81 -5.97
N GLY A 122 5.42 -24.98 -4.98
CA GLY A 122 4.75 -26.25 -4.72
C GLY A 122 3.96 -26.76 -5.94
N LEU A 123 3.18 -25.88 -6.58
CA LEU A 123 2.42 -26.20 -7.78
C LEU A 123 3.31 -26.48 -9.00
N LEU A 124 4.40 -25.74 -9.16
CA LEU A 124 5.36 -25.96 -10.25
C LEU A 124 5.92 -27.38 -10.23
N ASN A 125 6.12 -27.94 -9.04
CA ASN A 125 6.62 -29.31 -8.84
C ASN A 125 5.51 -30.37 -8.86
N SER A 126 4.24 -29.99 -9.08
CA SER A 126 3.15 -30.96 -9.15
C SER A 126 3.12 -31.68 -10.51
N GLU A 127 2.77 -32.96 -10.49
CA GLU A 127 2.58 -33.76 -11.71
C GLU A 127 1.50 -33.14 -12.61
N LEU A 128 0.46 -32.55 -12.02
CA LEU A 128 -0.65 -31.88 -12.70
C LEU A 128 -0.20 -30.75 -13.65
N VAL A 129 0.81 -29.95 -13.25
CA VAL A 129 1.36 -28.90 -14.12
C VAL A 129 2.25 -29.51 -15.22
N SER A 130 3.02 -30.54 -14.87
CA SER A 130 3.94 -31.25 -15.77
C SER A 130 3.21 -32.02 -16.88
N GLU A 131 2.08 -32.64 -16.55
CA GLU A 131 1.17 -33.34 -17.47
C GLU A 131 0.37 -32.39 -18.36
N GLY A 132 0.49 -31.08 -18.13
CA GLY A 132 -0.04 -30.07 -19.02
C GLY A 132 -1.45 -29.61 -18.72
N ALA A 133 -2.01 -29.94 -17.54
CA ALA A 133 -3.36 -29.52 -17.17
C ALA A 133 -3.46 -27.98 -17.15
N LEU A 134 -4.49 -27.46 -17.81
CA LEU A 134 -4.67 -26.02 -18.00
C LEU A 134 -4.94 -25.29 -16.67
N ILE A 135 -5.82 -25.86 -15.84
CA ILE A 135 -6.29 -25.23 -14.60
C ILE A 135 -5.12 -24.97 -13.62
N PRO A 136 -4.27 -25.97 -13.26
CA PRO A 136 -3.09 -25.76 -12.43
C PRO A 136 -2.11 -24.71 -12.97
N LYS A 137 -1.92 -24.64 -14.29
CA LYS A 137 -1.07 -23.62 -14.93
C LYS A 137 -1.62 -22.21 -14.77
N LEU A 138 -2.94 -22.03 -14.86
CA LEU A 138 -3.60 -20.75 -14.60
C LEU A 138 -3.43 -20.32 -13.13
N PHE A 139 -3.60 -21.25 -12.19
CA PHE A 139 -3.35 -20.97 -10.77
C PHE A 139 -1.89 -20.60 -10.50
N LEU A 140 -0.95 -21.36 -11.06
CA LEU A 140 0.48 -21.06 -10.98
C LEU A 140 0.78 -19.63 -11.46
N SER A 141 0.28 -19.27 -12.65
CA SER A 141 0.45 -17.92 -13.20
C SER A 141 -0.17 -16.86 -12.28
N GLY A 142 -1.37 -17.10 -11.77
CA GLY A 142 -2.05 -16.21 -10.84
C GLY A 142 -1.24 -15.97 -9.55
N PHE A 143 -0.73 -17.03 -8.92
CA PHE A 143 0.07 -16.91 -7.71
C PHE A 143 1.40 -16.19 -7.94
N VAL A 144 2.08 -16.45 -9.06
CA VAL A 144 3.30 -15.72 -9.43
C VAL A 144 3.01 -14.23 -9.63
N LEU A 145 1.91 -13.89 -10.31
CA LEU A 145 1.51 -12.51 -10.54
C LEU A 145 1.22 -11.79 -9.22
N VAL A 146 0.42 -12.40 -8.35
CA VAL A 146 0.09 -11.86 -7.02
C VAL A 146 1.36 -11.66 -6.18
N ALA A 147 2.23 -12.67 -6.12
CA ALA A 147 3.50 -12.58 -5.37
C ALA A 147 4.38 -11.43 -5.88
N THR A 148 4.51 -11.32 -7.21
CA THR A 148 5.30 -10.27 -7.86
C THR A 148 4.72 -8.89 -7.54
N TYR A 149 3.40 -8.72 -7.65
CA TYR A 149 2.72 -7.47 -7.33
C TYR A 149 2.90 -7.06 -5.86
N MET A 150 2.72 -7.99 -4.92
CA MET A 150 2.89 -7.72 -3.49
C MET A 150 4.34 -7.36 -3.14
N ALA A 151 5.31 -8.11 -3.68
CA ALA A 151 6.73 -7.82 -3.48
C ALA A 151 7.08 -6.43 -4.01
N TYR A 152 6.61 -6.09 -5.21
CA TYR A 152 6.79 -4.79 -5.81
C TYR A 152 6.19 -3.66 -4.96
N ARG A 153 4.93 -3.80 -4.53
CA ARG A 153 4.27 -2.82 -3.65
C ARG A 153 5.03 -2.63 -2.34
N ALA A 154 5.51 -3.72 -1.73
CA ALA A 154 6.28 -3.66 -0.50
C ALA A 154 7.60 -2.88 -0.68
N LEU A 155 8.29 -3.12 -1.79
CA LEU A 155 9.52 -2.40 -2.12
C LEU A 155 9.29 -0.90 -2.35
N LEU A 156 8.19 -0.52 -3.01
CA LEU A 156 7.81 0.89 -3.17
C LEU A 156 7.54 1.58 -1.82
N ILE A 157 6.81 0.92 -0.92
CA ILE A 157 6.56 1.48 0.43
C ILE A 157 7.87 1.62 1.19
N ARG A 158 8.76 0.63 1.11
CA ARG A 158 10.09 0.69 1.74
C ARG A 158 10.94 1.84 1.18
N GLU A 159 10.90 2.07 -0.13
CA GLU A 159 11.55 3.22 -0.76
C GLU A 159 10.97 4.54 -0.24
N ALA A 160 9.64 4.66 -0.16
CA ALA A 160 8.97 5.84 0.37
C ALA A 160 9.32 6.11 1.85
N ILE A 161 9.39 5.07 2.70
CA ILE A 161 9.84 5.21 4.09
C ILE A 161 11.29 5.72 4.13
N GLY A 162 12.15 5.22 3.24
CA GLY A 162 13.55 5.66 3.15
C GLY A 162 13.71 7.14 2.82
N LEU A 163 12.77 7.74 2.08
CA LEU A 163 12.76 9.17 1.75
C LEU A 163 12.31 10.07 2.92
N LEU A 164 11.75 9.50 3.99
CA LEU A 164 11.27 10.22 5.18
C LEU A 164 12.27 10.18 6.35
N GLN A 165 13.35 9.43 6.20
CA GLN A 165 14.45 9.40 7.15
C GLN A 165 15.34 10.63 6.93
N PRO A 166 15.77 11.32 8.02
CA PRO A 166 16.68 12.46 7.93
C PRO A 166 18.06 12.03 7.41
#